data_AF-A0A7G1I5Q6-F1
#
_entry.id   AF-A0A7G1I5Q6-F1
#
_cell.length_a   1.000
_cell.length_b   1.000
_cell.length_c   1.000
_cell.angle_alpha   90.00
_cell.angle_beta   90.00
_cell.angle_gamma   90.00
#
_symmetry.space_group_name_H-M   'P 1'
#
loop_
_entity.id
_entity.type
_entity.pdbx_description
1 polymer ?
#
loop_
_entity_poly.entity_id
_entity_poly.type
_entity_poly.pdbx_seq_one_letter_code
_entity_poly.pdbx_strand_id
1 'polypeptide(L)'
;MVACEFGFLAGSIGVAAAERITAAVERATAERLPLLASPSSGGTRMQEGTVAFLQMVKIAAAVRLHQQAHLPYLVYLRNPTTGGVFASWGSLGHVTVAEPGALIGFLGPRVYQLLYGEPFPDGVQTAENLQRHGVIDGVVALDELRRTVDRALTVLTDAPEPPPPAQPEPVPDVPTWDSVVASRRPDRPGVARLLRDAATDRVLLSGTGYGEAATTLLALARFCGQPAVVLGQQRVVGDSSVRCRCVKPGEAWRWPPSCGYRWC
;
A
#
# COMPACT_ATOMS: atom_id res chain seq x y z
N MET A 1 15.76 -6.56 -4.09
CA MET A 1 15.34 -5.97 -2.81
C MET A 1 16.47 -5.11 -2.27
N VAL A 2 16.16 -3.94 -1.70
CA VAL A 2 17.11 -3.11 -0.93
C VAL A 2 16.64 -3.10 0.52
N ALA A 3 17.51 -3.43 1.48
CA ALA A 3 17.19 -3.41 2.90
C ALA A 3 18.30 -2.72 3.70
N CYS A 4 17.92 -1.92 4.70
CA CYS A 4 18.87 -1.29 5.63
C CYS A 4 19.10 -2.16 6.87
N GLU A 5 20.27 -2.01 7.48
CA GLU A 5 20.63 -2.61 8.77
C GLU A 5 20.73 -1.49 9.82
N PHE A 6 19.80 -1.47 10.78
CA PHE A 6 19.75 -0.42 11.80
C PHE A 6 20.88 -0.56 12.82
N GLY A 7 21.34 -1.78 13.10
CA GLY A 7 22.46 -2.04 14.00
C GLY A 7 23.77 -1.38 13.54
N PHE A 8 23.89 -1.07 12.24
CA PHE A 8 25.04 -0.34 11.70
C PHE A 8 24.74 1.16 11.64
N LEU A 9 25.26 1.91 12.63
CA LEU A 9 25.17 3.37 12.69
C LEU A 9 23.72 3.89 12.54
N ALA A 10 22.78 3.25 13.24
CA ALA A 10 21.34 3.54 13.21
C ALA A 10 20.74 3.50 11.79
N GLY A 11 21.31 2.68 10.90
CA GLY A 11 20.92 2.59 9.49
C GLY A 11 21.10 3.89 8.72
N SER A 12 21.89 4.84 9.23
CA SER A 12 22.04 6.17 8.64
C SER A 12 22.69 6.10 7.26
N ILE A 13 22.14 6.85 6.31
CA ILE A 13 22.59 6.81 4.92
C ILE A 13 23.64 7.90 4.68
N GLY A 14 24.89 7.46 4.53
CA GLY A 14 26.02 8.26 4.03
C GLY A 14 26.21 8.07 2.53
N VAL A 15 27.30 8.61 1.99
CA VAL A 15 27.66 8.58 0.57
C VAL A 15 27.76 7.15 0.05
N ALA A 16 28.57 6.30 0.70
CA ALA A 16 28.77 4.93 0.23
C ALA A 16 27.47 4.09 0.27
N ALA A 17 26.62 4.31 1.28
CA ALA A 17 25.33 3.64 1.38
C ALA A 17 24.37 4.10 0.27
N ALA A 18 24.33 5.41 0.01
CA ALA A 18 23.49 5.96 -1.06
C ALA A 18 23.92 5.52 -2.46
N GLU A 19 25.23 5.43 -2.72
CA GLU A 19 25.75 4.90 -3.98
C GLU A 19 25.32 3.45 -4.20
N ARG A 20 25.39 2.61 -3.15
CA ARG A 20 24.92 1.21 -3.23
C ARG A 20 23.42 1.11 -3.46
N ILE A 21 22.62 1.95 -2.79
CA ILE A 21 21.17 1.98 -2.99
C ILE A 21 20.86 2.40 -4.42
N THR A 22 21.50 3.47 -4.91
CA THR A 22 21.31 3.99 -6.27
C THR A 22 21.68 2.93 -7.31
N ALA A 23 22.85 2.31 -7.19
CA ALA A 23 23.29 1.25 -8.10
C ALA A 23 22.34 0.04 -8.09
N ALA A 24 21.74 -0.31 -6.94
CA ALA A 24 20.76 -1.38 -6.86
C ALA A 24 19.45 -1.02 -7.60
N VAL A 25 19.00 0.23 -7.48
CA VAL A 25 17.81 0.74 -8.20
C VAL A 25 18.07 0.80 -9.70
N GLU A 26 19.22 1.33 -10.11
CA GLU A 26 19.63 1.40 -11.51
C GLU A 26 19.75 0.01 -12.14
N ARG A 27 20.37 -0.94 -11.42
CA ARG A 27 20.46 -2.33 -11.84
C ARG A 27 19.08 -2.97 -12.00
N ALA A 28 18.19 -2.83 -11.02
CA ALA A 28 16.83 -3.33 -11.11
C ALA A 28 16.09 -2.73 -12.32
N THR A 29 16.34 -1.45 -12.62
CA THR A 29 15.78 -0.77 -13.78
C THR A 29 16.31 -1.35 -15.10
N ALA A 30 17.63 -1.52 -15.22
CA ALA A 30 18.28 -2.09 -16.40
C ALA A 30 17.84 -3.54 -16.67
N GLU A 31 17.67 -4.32 -15.61
CA GLU A 31 17.21 -5.72 -15.68
C GLU A 31 15.67 -5.84 -15.76
N ARG A 32 14.94 -4.71 -15.76
CA ARG A 32 13.45 -4.65 -15.77
C ARG A 32 12.79 -5.45 -14.63
N LEU A 33 13.39 -5.44 -13.45
CA LEU A 33 12.91 -6.17 -12.28
C LEU A 33 12.08 -5.28 -11.36
N PRO A 34 10.99 -5.78 -10.75
CA PRO A 34 10.33 -5.05 -9.67
C PRO A 34 11.27 -4.91 -8.46
N LEU A 35 11.10 -3.83 -7.69
CA LEU A 35 11.96 -3.52 -6.56
C LEU A 35 11.15 -3.31 -5.27
N LEU A 36 11.48 -4.12 -4.26
CA LEU A 36 11.06 -3.90 -2.87
C LEU A 36 12.17 -3.16 -2.12
N ALA A 37 11.85 -1.99 -1.56
CA ALA A 37 12.66 -1.24 -0.62
C ALA A 37 12.20 -1.50 0.82
N SER A 38 13.12 -1.75 1.74
CA SER A 38 12.82 -1.93 3.15
C SER A 38 13.76 -1.12 4.06
N PRO A 39 13.51 0.21 4.15
CA PRO A 39 14.30 1.08 5.01
C PRO A 39 14.07 0.75 6.49
N SER A 40 15.14 0.93 7.25
CA SER A 40 15.16 1.03 8.71
C SER A 40 16.35 1.94 9.01
N SER A 41 16.06 3.20 9.32
CA SER A 41 17.04 4.28 9.37
C SER A 41 16.57 5.46 10.20
N GLY A 42 17.49 6.03 10.98
CA GLY A 42 17.33 7.35 11.60
C GLY A 42 17.40 8.52 10.60
N GLY A 43 17.80 8.29 9.35
CA GLY A 43 17.86 9.30 8.30
C GLY A 43 19.24 9.43 7.65
N THR A 44 19.59 10.64 7.23
CA THR A 44 20.89 10.94 6.61
C THR A 44 22.01 10.90 7.66
N ARG A 45 23.19 10.41 7.26
CA ARG A 45 24.37 10.37 8.12
C ARG A 45 25.01 11.74 8.30
N MET A 46 24.74 12.37 9.44
CA MET A 46 25.22 13.71 9.76
C MET A 46 26.75 13.82 9.83
N GLN A 47 27.46 12.74 10.16
CA GLN A 47 28.93 12.69 10.23
C GLN A 47 29.60 12.96 8.87
N GLU A 48 28.88 12.73 7.77
CA GLU A 48 29.36 12.97 6.41
C GLU A 48 28.82 14.30 5.82
N GLY A 49 28.09 15.07 6.64
CA GLY A 49 27.65 16.44 6.34
C GLY A 49 26.73 16.57 5.11
N THR A 50 26.80 17.73 4.46
CA THR A 50 25.95 18.10 3.31
C THR A 50 26.08 17.12 2.15
N VAL A 51 27.25 16.49 1.97
CA VAL A 51 27.46 15.54 0.88
C VAL A 51 26.53 14.33 1.02
N ALA A 52 26.40 13.76 2.22
CA ALA A 52 25.45 12.67 2.47
C ALA A 52 23.98 13.11 2.30
N PHE A 53 23.65 14.36 2.59
CA PHE A 53 22.31 14.89 2.39
C PHE A 53 21.94 14.97 0.90
N LEU A 54 22.83 15.51 0.06
CA LEU A 54 22.62 15.60 -1.39
C LEU A 54 22.42 14.23 -2.04
N GLN A 55 22.96 13.17 -1.45
CA GLN A 55 22.78 11.81 -1.94
C GLN A 55 21.33 11.31 -1.84
N MET A 56 20.49 11.87 -0.95
CA MET A 56 19.06 11.54 -0.91
C MET A 56 18.36 11.92 -2.22
N VAL A 57 18.77 13.05 -2.82
CA VAL A 57 18.25 13.50 -4.13
C VAL A 57 18.60 12.49 -5.23
N LYS A 58 19.83 11.94 -5.19
CA LYS A 58 20.30 10.95 -6.15
C LYS A 58 19.47 9.66 -6.07
N ILE A 59 19.21 9.16 -4.86
CA ILE A 59 18.37 7.97 -4.68
C ILE A 59 16.95 8.23 -5.19
N ALA A 60 16.35 9.37 -4.82
CA ALA A 60 15.01 9.75 -5.27
C ALA A 60 14.92 9.82 -6.81
N ALA A 61 15.93 10.39 -7.47
CA ALA A 61 16.02 10.46 -8.92
C ALA A 61 16.08 9.06 -9.56
N ALA A 62 16.90 8.15 -9.02
CA ALA A 62 16.98 6.77 -9.50
C ALA A 62 15.66 6.02 -9.35
N VAL A 63 14.99 6.16 -8.19
CA VAL A 63 13.65 5.59 -7.97
C VAL A 63 12.64 6.16 -8.95
N ARG A 64 12.67 7.47 -9.20
CA ARG A 64 11.76 8.10 -10.16
C ARG A 64 11.95 7.56 -11.58
N LEU A 65 13.20 7.38 -12.01
CA LEU A 65 13.53 6.77 -13.31
C LEU A 65 13.03 5.33 -13.40
N HIS A 66 13.17 4.54 -12.33
CA HIS A 66 12.62 3.18 -12.24
C HIS A 66 11.10 3.17 -12.46
N GLN A 67 10.38 4.08 -11.81
CA GLN A 67 8.93 4.23 -11.98
C GLN A 67 8.56 4.73 -13.40
N GLN A 68 9.36 5.62 -14.00
CA GLN A 68 9.16 6.07 -15.40
C GLN A 68 9.36 4.94 -16.41
N ALA A 69 10.17 3.94 -16.09
CA ALA A 69 10.31 2.72 -16.89
C ALA A 69 9.12 1.75 -16.74
N HIS A 70 8.07 2.17 -16.00
CA HIS A 70 6.87 1.39 -15.67
C HIS A 70 7.18 0.12 -14.87
N LEU A 71 8.17 0.18 -13.98
CA LEU A 71 8.55 -0.94 -13.13
C LEU A 71 8.01 -0.77 -11.70
N PRO A 72 7.48 -1.83 -11.07
CA PRO A 72 6.94 -1.74 -9.73
C PRO A 72 8.00 -1.42 -8.68
N TYR A 73 7.84 -0.27 -8.03
CA TYR A 73 8.51 0.08 -6.78
C TYR A 73 7.58 -0.08 -5.58
N LEU A 74 7.89 -1.00 -4.67
CA LEU A 74 7.14 -1.28 -3.44
C LEU A 74 8.00 -0.93 -2.22
N VAL A 75 7.39 -0.47 -1.13
CA VAL A 75 8.11 -0.13 0.10
C VAL A 75 7.52 -0.83 1.32
N TYR A 76 8.40 -1.42 2.13
CA TYR A 76 8.11 -1.94 3.47
C TYR A 76 8.90 -1.18 4.53
N LEU A 77 8.25 -0.21 5.15
CA LEU A 77 8.83 0.66 6.18
C LEU A 77 9.00 -0.13 7.49
N ARG A 78 10.24 -0.22 7.96
CA ARG A 78 10.57 -0.82 9.26
C ARG A 78 10.92 0.25 10.28
N ASN A 79 10.89 -0.12 11.54
CA ASN A 79 11.13 0.74 12.67
C ASN A 79 12.63 1.02 12.86
N PRO A 80 13.04 2.27 13.10
CA PRO A 80 12.37 3.50 12.65
C PRO A 80 12.65 3.77 11.16
N THR A 81 11.80 4.56 10.49
CA THR A 81 12.14 5.15 9.17
C THR A 81 11.86 6.64 9.20
N THR A 82 12.91 7.44 9.33
CA THR A 82 12.78 8.90 9.52
C THR A 82 13.60 9.77 8.58
N GLY A 83 13.31 11.07 8.57
CA GLY A 83 14.18 12.07 7.93
C GLY A 83 14.25 11.95 6.41
N GLY A 84 15.44 12.24 5.89
CA GLY A 84 15.73 12.16 4.46
C GLY A 84 15.42 10.79 3.85
N VAL A 85 15.54 9.70 4.61
CA VAL A 85 15.24 8.35 4.11
C VAL A 85 13.76 8.17 3.82
N PHE A 86 12.89 8.53 4.76
CA PHE A 86 11.45 8.54 4.53
C PHE A 86 11.09 9.44 3.35
N ALA A 87 11.62 10.68 3.33
CA ALA A 87 11.27 11.70 2.35
C ALA A 87 11.75 11.43 0.91
N SER A 88 12.79 10.61 0.71
CA SER A 88 13.43 10.46 -0.61
C SER A 88 13.19 9.12 -1.29
N TRP A 89 13.06 8.03 -0.55
CA TRP A 89 12.81 6.71 -1.17
C TRP A 89 11.87 5.83 -0.34
N GLY A 90 11.72 6.10 0.96
CA GLY A 90 10.71 5.43 1.79
C GLY A 90 9.27 5.78 1.41
N SER A 91 8.99 7.00 0.95
CA SER A 91 7.63 7.45 0.63
C SER A 91 7.28 7.43 -0.85
N LEU A 92 8.15 6.90 -1.72
CA LEU A 92 7.95 6.91 -3.18
C LEU A 92 7.31 5.62 -3.72
N GLY A 93 6.93 4.68 -2.85
CA GLY A 93 6.30 3.41 -3.23
C GLY A 93 5.00 3.60 -4.01
N HIS A 94 4.76 2.76 -5.03
CA HIS A 94 3.41 2.59 -5.56
C HIS A 94 2.49 1.90 -4.55
N VAL A 95 3.08 1.03 -3.72
CA VAL A 95 2.47 0.47 -2.52
C VAL A 95 3.47 0.63 -1.39
N THR A 96 3.05 1.30 -0.33
CA THR A 96 3.83 1.59 0.87
C THR A 96 3.14 0.96 2.07
N VAL A 97 3.73 -0.09 2.62
CA VAL A 97 3.27 -0.75 3.85
C VAL A 97 4.31 -0.61 4.94
N ALA A 98 3.90 -0.77 6.20
CA ALA A 98 4.80 -0.68 7.35
C ALA A 98 4.64 -1.86 8.30
N GLU A 99 5.67 -2.19 9.06
CA GLU A 99 5.53 -3.15 10.17
C GLU A 99 4.73 -2.56 11.35
N PRO A 100 4.03 -3.40 12.14
CA PRO A 100 3.21 -2.93 13.26
C PRO A 100 4.01 -2.10 14.28
N GLY A 101 3.43 -0.98 14.72
CA GLY A 101 4.04 -0.09 15.70
C GLY A 101 5.30 0.65 15.24
N ALA A 102 5.66 0.59 13.96
CA ALA A 102 6.85 1.26 13.46
C ALA A 102 6.76 2.78 13.62
N LEU A 103 7.86 3.39 14.07
CA LEU A 103 8.05 4.83 14.09
C LEU A 103 8.45 5.32 12.70
N ILE A 104 7.59 6.10 12.07
CA ILE A 104 7.78 6.63 10.72
C ILE A 104 7.45 8.12 10.73
N GLY A 105 8.32 8.94 10.15
CA GLY A 105 8.02 10.35 9.98
C GLY A 105 9.17 11.20 9.49
N PHE A 106 8.86 12.40 9.04
CA PHE A 106 9.88 13.32 8.50
C PHE A 106 10.91 13.75 9.55
N LEU A 107 10.53 13.84 10.83
CA LEU A 107 11.39 14.28 11.93
C LEU A 107 11.38 13.23 13.04
N GLY A 108 12.54 12.86 13.61
CA GLY A 108 12.56 11.95 14.77
C GLY A 108 12.03 12.64 16.04
N PRO A 109 11.35 11.93 16.97
CA PRO A 109 10.81 12.49 18.21
C PRO A 109 11.86 13.22 19.06
N ARG A 110 13.11 12.73 19.04
CA ARG A 110 14.21 13.35 19.76
C ARG A 110 14.56 14.72 19.21
N VAL A 111 14.52 14.90 17.89
CA VAL A 111 14.82 16.20 17.27
C VAL A 111 13.70 17.19 17.56
N TYR A 112 12.44 16.74 17.53
CA TYR A 112 11.31 17.58 17.95
C TYR A 112 11.47 18.07 19.38
N GLN A 113 11.78 17.17 20.32
CA GLN A 113 11.96 17.55 21.72
C GLN A 113 13.07 18.58 21.94
N LEU A 114 14.16 18.48 21.17
CA LEU A 114 15.25 19.46 21.23
C LEU A 114 14.85 20.84 20.70
N LEU A 115 13.95 20.90 19.70
CA LEU A 115 13.50 22.16 19.10
C LEU A 115 12.41 22.84 19.92
N TYR A 116 11.48 22.07 20.48
CA TYR A 116 10.27 22.60 21.12
C TYR A 116 10.28 22.51 22.64
N GLY A 117 11.23 21.78 23.25
CA GLY A 117 11.30 21.59 24.70
C GLY A 117 10.27 20.61 25.28
N GLU A 118 9.41 20.03 24.44
CA GLU A 118 8.32 19.14 24.82
C GLU A 118 8.41 17.80 24.09
N PRO A 119 7.93 16.68 24.66
CA PRO A 119 7.93 15.39 23.99
C PRO A 119 7.07 15.44 22.71
N PHE A 120 7.47 14.66 21.70
CA PHE A 120 6.63 14.49 20.50
C PHE A 120 5.32 13.80 20.88
N PRO A 121 4.15 14.25 20.38
CA PRO A 121 2.87 13.63 20.72
C PRO A 121 2.83 12.14 20.42
N ASP A 122 2.46 11.35 21.43
CA ASP A 122 2.40 9.90 21.32
C ASP A 122 1.42 9.44 20.23
N GLY A 123 1.77 8.37 19.53
CA GLY A 123 0.92 7.77 18.52
C GLY A 123 0.95 8.47 17.15
N VAL A 124 1.37 9.73 17.04
CA VAL A 124 1.29 10.48 15.77
C VAL A 124 2.18 9.89 14.67
N GLN A 125 3.38 9.41 15.02
CA GLN A 125 4.34 8.81 14.08
C GLN A 125 4.27 7.27 14.00
N THR A 126 3.18 6.68 14.48
CA THR A 126 3.01 5.21 14.40
C THR A 126 2.47 4.80 13.04
N ALA A 127 2.90 3.63 12.57
CA ALA A 127 2.42 3.01 11.34
C ALA A 127 0.87 3.00 11.27
N GLU A 128 0.20 2.67 12.37
CA GLU A 128 -1.26 2.66 12.47
C GLU A 128 -1.86 4.05 12.28
N ASN A 129 -1.24 5.08 12.87
CA ASN A 129 -1.71 6.45 12.68
C ASN A 129 -1.52 6.94 11.25
N LEU A 130 -0.37 6.63 10.64
CA LEU A 130 -0.09 6.96 9.24
C LEU A 130 -1.08 6.26 8.30
N GLN A 131 -1.42 4.99 8.55
CA GLN A 131 -2.43 4.26 7.80
C GLN A 131 -3.81 4.93 7.94
N ARG A 132 -4.22 5.30 9.16
CA ARG A 132 -5.52 5.98 9.41
C ARG A 132 -5.65 7.32 8.68
N HIS A 133 -4.54 7.99 8.38
CA HIS A 133 -4.53 9.25 7.63
C HIS A 133 -4.17 9.08 6.15
N GLY A 134 -4.08 7.83 5.66
CA GLY A 134 -3.78 7.55 4.25
C GLY A 134 -2.36 7.88 3.81
N VAL A 135 -1.42 8.08 4.75
CA VAL A 135 0.01 8.33 4.45
C VAL A 135 0.71 7.06 3.97
N ILE A 136 0.26 5.89 4.46
CA ILE A 136 0.69 4.58 4.01
C ILE A 136 -0.53 3.71 3.68
N ASP A 137 -0.33 2.69 2.86
CA ASP A 137 -1.40 1.83 2.35
C ASP A 137 -1.84 0.77 3.37
N GLY A 138 -0.95 0.34 4.26
CA GLY A 138 -1.29 -0.64 5.27
C GLY A 138 -0.21 -0.92 6.30
N VAL A 139 -0.65 -1.52 7.40
CA VAL A 139 0.22 -2.12 8.42
C VAL A 139 0.21 -3.63 8.22
N VAL A 140 1.39 -4.21 7.97
CA VAL A 140 1.56 -5.61 7.58
C VAL A 140 2.67 -6.23 8.41
N ALA A 141 2.34 -7.30 9.14
CA ALA A 141 3.32 -8.07 9.88
C ALA A 141 4.29 -8.80 8.93
N LEU A 142 5.52 -9.04 9.37
CA LEU A 142 6.58 -9.58 8.51
C LEU A 142 6.22 -10.96 7.91
N ASP A 143 5.50 -11.80 8.64
CA ASP A 143 5.02 -13.11 8.20
C ASP A 143 3.94 -13.02 7.11
N GLU A 144 3.21 -11.91 7.05
CA GLU A 144 2.23 -11.63 6.00
C GLU A 144 2.84 -10.88 4.80
N LEU A 145 3.99 -10.22 4.98
CA LEU A 145 4.62 -9.38 3.97
C LEU A 145 4.81 -10.11 2.64
N ARG A 146 5.30 -11.35 2.67
CA ARG A 146 5.53 -12.14 1.45
C ARG A 146 4.24 -12.27 0.64
N ARG A 147 3.12 -12.61 1.28
CA ARG A 147 1.82 -12.76 0.59
C ARG A 147 1.30 -11.43 0.07
N THR A 148 1.52 -10.35 0.81
CA THR A 148 1.09 -9.01 0.37
C THR A 148 1.87 -8.54 -0.86
N VAL A 149 3.20 -8.73 -0.86
CA VAL A 149 4.07 -8.38 -1.99
C VAL A 149 3.75 -9.23 -3.20
N ASP A 150 3.58 -10.54 -3.02
CA ASP A 150 3.19 -11.49 -4.07
C ASP A 150 1.90 -11.03 -4.77
N ARG A 151 0.84 -10.76 -4.00
CA ARG A 151 -0.43 -10.27 -4.55
C ARG A 151 -0.30 -8.92 -5.25
N ALA A 152 0.49 -8.00 -4.70
CA ALA A 152 0.73 -6.70 -5.34
C ALA A 152 1.42 -6.87 -6.69
N LEU A 153 2.45 -7.71 -6.75
CA LEU A 153 3.16 -8.01 -7.99
C LEU A 153 2.26 -8.75 -8.98
N THR A 154 1.49 -9.76 -8.56
CA THR A 154 0.54 -10.44 -9.44
C THR A 154 -0.43 -9.47 -10.12
N VAL A 155 -0.93 -8.44 -9.43
CA VAL A 155 -1.79 -7.44 -10.08
C VAL A 155 -0.98 -6.50 -11.01
N LEU A 156 0.26 -6.15 -10.64
CA LEU A 156 1.06 -5.15 -11.35
C LEU A 156 1.90 -5.69 -12.52
N THR A 157 2.30 -6.96 -12.47
CA THR A 157 3.30 -7.54 -13.38
C THR A 157 2.80 -8.69 -14.22
N ASP A 158 1.84 -9.48 -13.73
CA ASP A 158 1.39 -10.66 -14.47
C ASP A 158 0.58 -10.22 -15.68
N ALA A 159 0.76 -10.93 -16.78
CA ALA A 159 0.00 -10.67 -17.99
C ALA A 159 -1.50 -10.89 -17.72
N PRO A 160 -2.39 -10.07 -18.33
CA PRO A 160 -3.81 -10.37 -18.32
C PRO A 160 -4.04 -11.72 -18.99
N GLU A 161 -4.89 -12.55 -18.39
CA GLU A 161 -5.36 -13.78 -19.03
C GLU A 161 -6.34 -13.41 -20.17
N PRO A 162 -6.68 -14.33 -21.09
CA PRO A 162 -7.78 -14.06 -22.02
C PRO A 162 -9.08 -13.84 -21.23
N PRO A 163 -9.80 -12.73 -21.43
CA PRO A 163 -11.06 -12.51 -20.73
C PRO A 163 -12.05 -13.63 -21.11
N PRO A 164 -12.91 -14.06 -20.17
CA PRO A 164 -13.98 -14.97 -20.53
C PRO A 164 -14.82 -14.34 -21.65
N PRO A 165 -15.33 -15.14 -22.60
CA PRO A 165 -16.15 -14.61 -23.67
C PRO A 165 -17.33 -13.85 -23.08
N ALA A 166 -17.49 -12.60 -23.50
CA ALA A 166 -18.61 -11.77 -23.06
C ALA A 166 -19.91 -12.49 -23.40
N GLN A 167 -20.67 -12.86 -22.39
CA GLN A 167 -22.05 -13.29 -22.54
C GLN A 167 -22.90 -12.05 -22.28
N PRO A 168 -23.33 -11.31 -23.32
CA PRO A 168 -24.23 -10.19 -23.12
C PRO A 168 -25.55 -10.76 -22.58
N GLU A 169 -25.71 -10.74 -21.27
CA GLU A 169 -27.02 -10.92 -20.68
C GLU A 169 -27.89 -9.75 -21.16
N PRO A 170 -29.10 -10.02 -21.67
CA PRO A 170 -30.01 -8.94 -22.07
C PRO A 170 -30.24 -8.05 -20.85
N VAL A 171 -29.83 -6.78 -20.95
CA VAL A 171 -30.13 -5.80 -19.90
C VAL A 171 -31.64 -5.60 -19.90
N PRO A 172 -32.33 -5.88 -18.78
CA PRO A 172 -33.78 -5.72 -18.72
C PRO A 172 -34.16 -4.26 -19.02
N ASP A 173 -35.14 -4.06 -19.91
CA ASP A 173 -35.70 -2.74 -20.20
C ASP A 173 -36.66 -2.34 -19.06
N VAL A 174 -36.09 -1.76 -18.01
CA VAL A 174 -36.81 -1.26 -16.83
C VAL A 174 -36.93 0.27 -16.89
N PRO A 175 -38.03 0.86 -16.38
CA PRO A 175 -38.15 2.30 -16.27
C PRO A 175 -36.92 2.94 -15.61
N THR A 176 -36.46 4.08 -16.13
CA THR A 176 -35.26 4.77 -15.63
C THR A 176 -35.33 5.03 -14.13
N TRP A 177 -36.51 5.40 -13.62
CA TRP A 177 -36.71 5.64 -12.20
C TRP A 177 -36.50 4.38 -11.35
N ASP A 178 -36.93 3.21 -11.82
CA ASP A 178 -36.73 1.94 -11.10
C ASP A 178 -35.24 1.58 -11.04
N SER A 179 -34.48 1.85 -12.10
CA SER A 179 -33.01 1.73 -12.08
C SER A 179 -32.36 2.65 -11.04
N VAL A 180 -32.83 3.91 -10.95
CA VAL A 180 -32.33 4.86 -9.95
C VAL A 180 -32.66 4.39 -8.53
N VAL A 181 -33.89 3.94 -8.26
CA VAL A 181 -34.29 3.43 -6.95
C VAL A 181 -33.53 2.15 -6.59
N ALA A 182 -33.35 1.23 -7.55
CA ALA A 182 -32.55 0.02 -7.37
C ALA A 182 -31.09 0.34 -7.02
N SER A 183 -30.51 1.39 -7.64
CA SER A 183 -29.14 1.83 -7.33
C SER A 183 -28.97 2.34 -5.89
N ARG A 184 -30.06 2.84 -5.29
CA ARG A 184 -30.13 3.43 -3.93
C ARG A 184 -30.51 2.43 -2.84
N ARG A 185 -30.93 1.21 -3.20
CA ARG A 185 -31.27 0.15 -2.26
C ARG A 185 -30.18 -0.04 -1.18
N PRO A 186 -30.55 -0.12 0.12
CA PRO A 186 -29.58 -0.25 1.20
C PRO A 186 -28.86 -1.61 1.19
N ASP A 187 -29.50 -2.65 0.65
CA ASP A 187 -28.97 -4.02 0.54
C ASP A 187 -28.11 -4.25 -0.71
N ARG A 188 -27.95 -3.23 -1.57
CA ARG A 188 -27.10 -3.33 -2.76
C ARG A 188 -25.63 -3.60 -2.36
N PRO A 189 -24.96 -4.59 -2.96
CA PRO A 189 -23.55 -4.85 -2.70
C PRO A 189 -22.68 -3.60 -2.89
N GLY A 190 -21.91 -3.24 -1.86
CA GLY A 190 -20.92 -2.19 -1.93
C GLY A 190 -19.60 -2.67 -2.52
N VAL A 191 -18.70 -1.72 -2.80
CA VAL A 191 -17.37 -1.98 -3.41
C VAL A 191 -16.53 -2.95 -2.58
N ALA A 192 -16.61 -2.86 -1.24
CA ALA A 192 -15.93 -3.79 -0.34
C ALA A 192 -16.42 -5.24 -0.48
N ARG A 193 -17.73 -5.43 -0.76
CA ARG A 193 -18.32 -6.74 -1.01
C ARG A 193 -17.92 -7.26 -2.39
N LEU A 194 -17.96 -6.41 -3.41
CA LEU A 194 -17.48 -6.74 -4.76
C LEU A 194 -16.04 -7.25 -4.72
N LEU A 195 -15.13 -6.52 -4.07
CA LEU A 195 -13.73 -6.94 -3.94
C LEU A 195 -13.55 -8.22 -3.13
N ARG A 196 -14.49 -8.58 -2.25
CA ARG A 196 -14.41 -9.79 -1.43
C ARG A 196 -14.89 -11.01 -2.18
N ASP A 197 -15.97 -10.85 -2.92
CA ASP A 197 -16.71 -11.96 -3.48
C ASP A 197 -16.28 -12.22 -4.95
N ALA A 198 -15.79 -11.20 -5.67
CA ALA A 198 -15.49 -11.29 -7.10
C ALA A 198 -14.00 -11.13 -7.47
N ALA A 199 -13.17 -10.51 -6.62
CA ALA A 199 -11.75 -10.35 -6.94
C ALA A 199 -10.95 -11.59 -6.53
N THR A 200 -10.15 -12.12 -7.45
CA THR A 200 -9.22 -13.23 -7.17
C THR A 200 -8.06 -12.75 -6.32
N ASP A 201 -7.50 -11.59 -6.70
CA ASP A 201 -6.44 -10.91 -5.98
C ASP A 201 -6.84 -9.48 -5.67
N ARG A 202 -6.40 -8.96 -4.53
CA ARG A 202 -6.67 -7.58 -4.12
C ARG A 202 -5.62 -7.02 -3.17
N VAL A 203 -5.15 -5.82 -3.43
CA VAL A 203 -4.33 -5.05 -2.49
C VAL A 203 -5.07 -3.74 -2.26
N LEU A 204 -5.57 -3.55 -1.05
CA LEU A 204 -6.18 -2.28 -0.66
C LEU A 204 -5.09 -1.23 -0.59
N LEU A 205 -5.36 -0.06 -1.18
CA LEU A 205 -4.49 1.09 -1.13
C LEU A 205 -5.04 2.13 -0.15
N SER A 206 -4.13 2.90 0.43
CA SER A 206 -4.32 4.17 1.13
C SER A 206 -5.48 4.24 2.14
N GLY A 207 -5.34 3.71 3.36
CA GLY A 207 -6.24 4.04 4.49
C GLY A 207 -7.74 3.83 4.24
N THR A 208 -8.12 3.06 3.22
CA THR A 208 -9.48 2.88 2.69
C THR A 208 -10.35 2.07 3.66
N GLY A 209 -10.73 2.72 4.76
CA GLY A 209 -11.53 2.16 5.83
C GLY A 209 -11.43 2.89 7.19
N TYR A 210 -10.53 3.87 7.34
CA TYR A 210 -10.40 4.65 8.57
C TYR A 210 -10.14 6.14 8.28
N GLY A 211 -10.75 7.04 9.06
CA GLY A 211 -10.57 8.50 8.95
C GLY A 211 -11.61 9.23 8.07
N GLU A 212 -11.44 10.54 7.89
CA GLU A 212 -12.36 11.39 7.10
C GLU A 212 -12.44 11.00 5.61
N ALA A 213 -11.47 10.22 5.11
CA ALA A 213 -11.41 9.67 3.75
C ALA A 213 -12.18 8.35 3.56
N ALA A 214 -12.85 7.82 4.61
CA ALA A 214 -13.52 6.50 4.59
C ALA A 214 -14.75 6.40 3.67
N THR A 215 -15.03 7.41 2.84
CA THR A 215 -16.08 7.36 1.83
C THR A 215 -15.61 6.76 0.51
N THR A 216 -14.30 6.64 0.27
CA THR A 216 -13.75 6.10 -0.97
C THR A 216 -12.83 4.92 -0.69
N LEU A 217 -12.91 3.89 -1.53
CA LEU A 217 -12.04 2.73 -1.55
C LEU A 217 -11.24 2.73 -2.86
N LEU A 218 -9.93 2.55 -2.73
CA LEU A 218 -8.97 2.34 -3.81
C LEU A 218 -8.28 0.98 -3.60
N ALA A 219 -8.20 0.18 -4.64
CA ALA A 219 -7.52 -1.11 -4.60
C ALA A 219 -6.91 -1.47 -5.95
N LEU A 220 -5.81 -2.21 -5.92
CA LEU A 220 -5.37 -3.03 -7.03
C LEU A 220 -6.10 -4.37 -6.93
N ALA A 221 -6.72 -4.85 -8.01
CA ALA A 221 -7.41 -6.13 -8.00
C ALA A 221 -7.26 -6.89 -9.31
N ARG A 222 -7.51 -8.20 -9.28
CA ARG A 222 -7.74 -9.01 -10.48
C ARG A 222 -9.16 -9.57 -10.48
N PHE A 223 -9.85 -9.41 -11.61
CA PHE A 223 -11.16 -10.02 -11.88
C PHE A 223 -11.04 -10.91 -13.09
N CYS A 224 -11.37 -12.20 -12.96
CA CYS A 224 -11.34 -13.14 -14.09
C CYS A 224 -10.01 -13.07 -14.88
N GLY A 225 -8.89 -12.97 -14.16
CA GLY A 225 -7.55 -12.86 -14.75
C GLY A 225 -7.19 -11.48 -15.35
N GLN A 226 -8.05 -10.46 -15.22
CA GLN A 226 -7.78 -9.09 -15.66
C GLN A 226 -7.30 -8.21 -14.50
N PRO A 227 -6.13 -7.57 -14.58
CA PRO A 227 -5.72 -6.57 -13.61
C PRO A 227 -6.55 -5.29 -13.75
N ALA A 228 -6.97 -4.72 -12.63
CA ALA A 228 -7.78 -3.51 -12.57
C ALA A 228 -7.39 -2.64 -11.37
N VAL A 229 -7.47 -1.33 -11.55
CA VAL A 229 -7.50 -0.36 -10.44
C VAL A 229 -8.97 -0.09 -10.12
N VAL A 230 -9.38 -0.45 -8.91
CA VAL A 230 -10.76 -0.29 -8.44
C VAL A 230 -10.84 0.95 -7.58
N LEU A 231 -11.58 1.96 -8.06
CA LEU A 231 -12.00 3.12 -7.30
C LEU A 231 -13.50 3.01 -7.06
N GLY A 232 -13.93 3.12 -5.81
CA GLY A 232 -15.37 3.07 -5.53
C GLY A 232 -15.76 3.65 -4.20
N GLN A 233 -16.97 4.19 -4.13
CA GLN A 233 -17.49 4.82 -2.92
C GLN A 233 -17.97 3.77 -1.91
N GLN A 234 -17.53 3.88 -0.66
CA GLN A 234 -18.10 3.15 0.46
C GLN A 234 -19.41 3.82 0.90
N ARG A 235 -20.48 3.03 0.92
CA ARG A 235 -21.77 3.47 1.46
C ARG A 235 -21.74 3.30 2.96
N VAL A 236 -21.75 4.39 3.71
CA VAL A 236 -21.95 4.37 5.15
C VAL A 236 -23.43 4.11 5.41
N VAL A 237 -23.82 2.83 5.47
CA VAL A 237 -25.12 2.43 6.03
C VAL A 237 -24.89 2.23 7.52
N GLY A 238 -25.68 2.89 8.36
CA GLY A 238 -25.52 2.83 9.82
C GLY A 238 -25.66 1.42 10.36
N ASP A 239 -24.55 0.69 10.45
CA ASP A 239 -24.26 -0.28 11.49
C ASP A 239 -22.74 -0.45 11.61
N SER A 240 -22.20 -0.01 12.74
CA SER A 240 -20.77 0.12 13.03
C SER A 240 -20.15 -1.20 13.50
N SER A 241 -20.56 -2.32 12.91
CA SER A 241 -20.20 -3.66 13.41
C SER A 241 -19.40 -4.52 12.42
N VAL A 242 -19.18 -4.10 11.16
CA VAL A 242 -18.27 -4.82 10.25
C VAL A 242 -16.82 -4.44 10.56
N ARG A 243 -16.30 -4.95 11.69
CA ARG A 243 -14.86 -5.09 11.88
C ARG A 243 -14.37 -6.00 10.75
N CYS A 244 -13.55 -5.48 9.85
CA CYS A 244 -12.66 -6.32 9.04
C CYS A 244 -11.78 -7.11 10.00
N ARG A 245 -12.22 -8.31 10.41
CA ARG A 245 -11.34 -9.28 11.03
C ARG A 245 -10.39 -9.75 9.95
N CYS A 246 -9.08 -9.63 10.19
CA CYS A 246 -8.10 -10.41 9.47
C CYS A 246 -8.54 -11.88 9.55
N VAL A 247 -8.91 -12.44 8.39
CA VAL A 247 -9.25 -13.85 8.28
C VAL A 247 -7.97 -14.61 8.53
N LYS A 248 -7.90 -15.34 9.65
CA LYS A 248 -6.80 -16.28 9.89
C LYS A 248 -6.82 -17.34 8.77
N PRO A 249 -5.67 -17.77 8.24
CA PRO A 249 -5.64 -18.80 7.22
C PRO A 249 -6.12 -20.13 7.84
N GLY A 250 -7.30 -20.63 7.44
CA GLY A 250 -7.76 -21.97 7.84
C GLY A 250 -9.27 -22.18 8.04
N GLU A 251 -10.09 -21.14 8.20
CA GLU A 251 -11.55 -21.33 8.33
C GLU A 251 -12.22 -21.39 6.95
N ALA A 252 -12.39 -22.61 6.43
CA ALA A 252 -13.29 -22.87 5.31
C ALA A 252 -14.75 -22.79 5.80
N TRP A 253 -15.38 -21.62 5.65
CA TRP A 253 -16.82 -21.50 5.80
C TRP A 253 -17.53 -22.20 4.63
N ARG A 254 -18.25 -23.29 4.93
CA ARG A 254 -19.12 -24.00 3.97
C ARG A 254 -20.48 -23.29 3.90
N TRP A 255 -20.92 -22.97 2.68
CA TRP A 255 -22.26 -22.44 2.40
C TRP A 255 -23.34 -23.53 2.47
N PRO A 256 -24.58 -23.22 2.93
CA PRO A 256 -25.76 -24.01 2.60
C PRO A 256 -26.13 -23.83 1.10
N PRO A 257 -26.70 -24.86 0.45
CA PRO A 257 -26.83 -24.92 -0.99
C PRO A 257 -28.11 -24.21 -1.48
N SER A 258 -28.10 -22.88 -1.58
CA SER A 258 -29.07 -22.15 -2.43
C SER A 258 -28.81 -20.64 -2.43
N CYS A 259 -28.04 -20.13 -3.40
CA CYS A 259 -28.29 -18.81 -3.98
C CYS A 259 -27.50 -18.71 -5.30
N GLY A 260 -28.19 -18.98 -6.40
CA GLY A 260 -27.63 -18.95 -7.74
C GLY A 260 -27.48 -17.52 -8.25
N TYR A 261 -26.37 -16.88 -7.94
CA TYR A 261 -25.88 -15.74 -8.71
C TYR A 261 -24.41 -15.98 -9.05
N ARG A 262 -24.18 -16.48 -10.28
CA ARG A 262 -22.88 -16.49 -10.93
C ARG A 262 -22.71 -15.10 -11.54
N TRP A 263 -21.70 -14.37 -11.09
CA TRP A 263 -21.27 -13.13 -11.73
C TRP A 263 -20.04 -13.47 -12.59
N CYS A 264 -20.17 -13.21 -13.90
CA CYS A 264 -19.11 -13.32 -14.90
C CYS A 264 -18.14 -12.15 -14.82
#